data_AF-A0A1H8PXK1-F1
#
_entry.id   AF-A0A1H8PXK1-F1
#
_cell.length_a   1.000
_cell.length_b   1.000
_cell.length_c   1.000
_cell.angle_alpha   90.00
_cell.angle_beta   90.00
_cell.angle_gamma   90.00
#
_symmetry.space_group_name_H-M   'P 1'
#
loop_
_entity.id
_entity.type
_entity.pdbx_description
1 polymer ?
#
loop_
_entity_poly.entity_id
_entity_poly.type
_entity_poly.pdbx_seq_one_letter_code
_entity_poly.pdbx_strand_id
1 'polypeptide(L)'
;MVTLLTTEHYNLQTRRAATIGEANGRASIFLGAVSAGLIAIGFHGTSSGRAPGTVLFDVLVLSCLSFLGGVTFLRCVELAIDDWQYYLGITALRQRYVTLAPELAELVASEAGAEQSATMLTPGRQVFQMTLTVAGSIGVITGVLAGADAGVLAYGLHAAFGPAVGVGAAVGLLVTVTCDRFQRARWSGAIRA
;
A
#
# COMPACT_ATOMS: atom_id res chain seq x y z
N MET A 1 38.05 11.07 -1.67
CA MET A 1 36.91 11.54 -0.84
C MET A 1 35.63 11.67 -1.67
N VAL A 2 35.63 12.48 -2.74
CA VAL A 2 34.46 12.69 -3.62
C VAL A 2 33.91 11.39 -4.21
N THR A 3 34.76 10.49 -4.70
CA THR A 3 34.35 9.19 -5.28
C THR A 3 33.64 8.26 -4.28
N LEU A 4 34.01 8.32 -3.00
CA LEU A 4 33.37 7.51 -1.96
C LEU A 4 31.97 8.04 -1.65
N LEU A 5 31.81 9.36 -1.56
CA LEU A 5 30.51 9.99 -1.36
C LEU A 5 29.59 9.78 -2.57
N THR A 6 30.09 9.84 -3.80
CA THR A 6 29.25 9.59 -4.99
C THR A 6 28.84 8.12 -5.07
N THR A 7 29.73 7.19 -4.74
CA THR A 7 29.43 5.75 -4.69
C THR A 7 28.34 5.46 -3.64
N GLU A 8 28.43 6.08 -2.46
CA GLU A 8 27.41 5.94 -1.42
C GLU A 8 26.05 6.52 -1.86
N HIS A 9 26.05 7.69 -2.51
CA HIS A 9 24.83 8.28 -3.09
C HIS A 9 24.16 7.35 -4.09
N TYR A 10 24.93 6.78 -5.03
CA TYR A 10 24.41 5.82 -6.01
C TYR A 10 23.92 4.54 -5.35
N ASN A 11 24.57 4.06 -4.27
CA ASN A 11 24.12 2.88 -3.53
C ASN A 11 22.76 3.12 -2.89
N LEU A 12 22.58 4.27 -2.21
CA LEU A 12 21.30 4.65 -1.61
C LEU A 12 20.19 4.83 -2.65
N GLN A 13 20.47 5.50 -3.78
CA GLN A 13 19.50 5.61 -4.88
C GLN A 13 19.12 4.26 -5.48
N THR A 14 20.10 3.36 -5.65
CA THR A 14 19.86 1.99 -6.17
C THR A 14 18.96 1.20 -5.22
N ARG A 15 19.22 1.28 -3.90
CA ARG A 15 18.37 0.64 -2.88
C ARG A 15 16.96 1.21 -2.87
N ARG A 16 16.82 2.53 -3.00
CA ARG A 16 15.53 3.21 -3.12
C ARG A 16 14.73 2.71 -4.34
N ALA A 17 15.37 2.67 -5.51
CA ALA A 17 14.75 2.18 -6.73
C ALA A 17 14.34 0.70 -6.65
N ALA A 18 15.16 -0.15 -6.03
CA ALA A 18 14.82 -1.55 -5.79
C ALA A 18 13.58 -1.71 -4.88
N THR A 19 13.48 -0.90 -3.83
CA THR A 19 12.35 -0.87 -2.88
C THR A 19 11.04 -0.48 -3.59
N ILE A 20 11.08 0.54 -4.44
CA ILE A 20 9.94 0.96 -5.28
C ILE A 20 9.56 -0.15 -6.27
N GLY A 21 10.55 -0.78 -6.91
CA GLY A 21 10.33 -1.90 -7.83
C GLY A 21 9.66 -3.09 -7.14
N GLU A 22 10.09 -3.45 -5.94
CA GLU A 22 9.48 -4.52 -5.13
C GLU A 22 8.03 -4.20 -4.77
N ALA A 23 7.73 -2.96 -4.37
CA ALA A 23 6.37 -2.52 -4.07
C ALA A 23 5.44 -2.60 -5.29
N ASN A 24 5.89 -2.08 -6.43
CA ASN A 24 5.13 -2.12 -7.69
C ASN A 24 4.94 -3.55 -8.21
N GLY A 25 5.96 -4.40 -8.09
CA GLY A 25 5.88 -5.81 -8.45
C GLY A 25 4.82 -6.55 -7.64
N ARG A 26 4.81 -6.35 -6.32
CA ARG A 26 3.76 -6.93 -5.46
C ARG A 26 2.37 -6.40 -5.76
N ALA A 27 2.21 -5.09 -5.95
CA ALA A 27 0.94 -4.48 -6.31
C ALA A 27 0.39 -5.07 -7.62
N SER A 28 1.25 -5.26 -8.62
CA SER A 28 0.88 -5.83 -9.92
C SER A 28 0.42 -7.29 -9.79
N ILE A 29 1.14 -8.11 -9.02
CA ILE A 29 0.75 -9.51 -8.75
C ILE A 29 -0.61 -9.56 -8.05
N PHE A 30 -0.81 -8.72 -7.03
CA PHE A 30 -2.07 -8.65 -6.30
C PHE A 30 -3.24 -8.23 -7.21
N LEU A 31 -3.09 -7.15 -7.98
CA LEU A 31 -4.12 -6.69 -8.92
C LEU A 31 -4.43 -7.72 -10.01
N GLY A 32 -3.40 -8.43 -10.49
CA GLY A 32 -3.57 -9.54 -11.43
C GLY A 32 -4.40 -10.68 -10.82
N ALA A 33 -4.08 -11.10 -9.59
CA ALA A 33 -4.83 -12.13 -8.87
C ALA A 33 -6.27 -11.71 -8.58
N VAL A 34 -6.50 -10.47 -8.15
CA VAL A 34 -7.85 -9.92 -7.91
C VAL A 34 -8.65 -9.91 -9.21
N SER A 35 -8.05 -9.44 -10.30
CA SER A 35 -8.73 -9.41 -11.61
C SER A 35 -9.13 -10.82 -12.05
N ALA A 36 -8.22 -11.77 -12.00
CA ALA A 36 -8.49 -13.17 -12.36
C ALA A 36 -9.55 -13.81 -11.44
N GLY A 37 -9.50 -13.54 -10.14
CA GLY A 37 -10.46 -14.07 -9.17
C GLY A 37 -11.86 -13.49 -9.36
N LEU A 38 -12.00 -12.19 -9.60
CA LEU A 38 -13.28 -11.55 -9.90
C LEU A 38 -13.88 -12.05 -11.22
N ILE A 39 -13.04 -12.29 -12.23
CA ILE A 39 -13.47 -12.93 -13.48
C ILE A 39 -14.01 -14.35 -13.21
N ALA A 40 -13.31 -15.14 -12.41
CA ALA A 40 -13.74 -16.50 -12.05
C ALA A 40 -15.09 -16.51 -11.31
N ILE A 41 -15.28 -15.60 -10.34
CA ILE A 41 -16.55 -15.40 -9.63
C ILE A 41 -17.66 -15.00 -10.62
N GLY A 42 -17.38 -14.07 -11.53
CA GLY A 42 -18.33 -13.64 -12.56
C GLY A 42 -18.82 -14.79 -13.44
N PHE A 43 -17.90 -15.63 -13.93
CA PHE A 43 -18.27 -16.83 -14.71
C PHE A 43 -19.05 -17.85 -13.87
N HIS A 44 -18.64 -18.05 -12.62
CA HIS A 44 -19.32 -18.98 -11.72
C HIS A 44 -20.78 -18.55 -11.47
N GLY A 45 -21.03 -17.25 -11.24
CA GLY A 45 -22.38 -16.71 -11.02
C GLY A 45 -23.31 -16.78 -12.25
N THR A 46 -22.76 -16.82 -13.47
CA THR A 46 -23.58 -16.97 -14.70
C THR A 46 -23.96 -18.41 -15.02
N SER A 47 -23.15 -19.38 -14.57
CA SER A 47 -23.29 -20.80 -14.91
C SER A 47 -23.97 -21.63 -13.82
N SER A 48 -23.87 -21.19 -12.56
CA SER A 48 -24.49 -21.86 -11.42
C SER A 48 -25.84 -21.23 -11.10
N GLY A 49 -26.89 -22.05 -11.01
CA GLY A 49 -28.11 -21.66 -10.30
C GLY A 49 -27.80 -21.42 -8.81
N ARG A 50 -28.78 -20.89 -8.04
CA ARG A 50 -28.62 -20.53 -6.61
C ARG A 50 -28.45 -21.76 -5.70
N ALA A 51 -27.32 -22.47 -5.86
CA ALA A 51 -26.97 -23.68 -5.14
C ALA A 51 -26.03 -23.35 -3.97
N PRO A 52 -26.02 -24.14 -2.88
CA PRO A 52 -25.14 -23.92 -1.73
C PRO A 52 -23.63 -23.92 -2.09
N GLY A 53 -23.24 -24.67 -3.13
CA GLY A 53 -21.85 -24.73 -3.60
C GLY A 53 -21.31 -23.40 -4.13
N THR A 54 -22.20 -22.49 -4.56
CA THR A 54 -21.83 -21.19 -5.11
C THR A 54 -21.21 -20.28 -4.06
N VAL A 55 -21.77 -20.28 -2.85
CA VAL A 55 -21.25 -19.48 -1.72
C VAL A 55 -19.85 -19.95 -1.33
N LEU A 56 -19.62 -21.27 -1.30
CA LEU A 56 -18.33 -21.82 -0.88
C LEU A 56 -17.20 -21.41 -1.84
N PHE A 57 -17.45 -21.46 -3.14
CA PHE A 57 -16.47 -21.03 -4.15
C PHE A 57 -16.12 -19.55 -4.01
N ASP A 58 -17.13 -18.69 -3.92
CA ASP A 58 -16.94 -17.24 -3.81
C ASP A 58 -16.14 -16.87 -2.55
N VAL A 59 -16.48 -17.48 -1.41
CA VAL A 59 -15.77 -17.26 -0.14
C VAL A 59 -14.33 -17.75 -0.22
N LEU A 60 -14.06 -18.93 -0.79
CA LEU A 60 -12.69 -19.44 -0.90
C LEU A 60 -11.81 -18.51 -1.75
N VAL A 61 -12.34 -18.00 -2.87
CA VAL A 61 -11.63 -17.06 -3.73
C VAL A 61 -11.42 -15.73 -3.02
N LEU A 62 -12.48 -15.13 -2.47
CA LEU A 62 -12.41 -13.82 -1.80
C LEU A 62 -11.52 -13.84 -0.55
N SER A 63 -11.58 -14.91 0.24
CA SER A 63 -10.75 -15.07 1.44
C SER A 63 -9.26 -15.18 1.08
N CYS A 64 -8.93 -15.96 0.03
CA CYS A 64 -7.56 -16.07 -0.47
C CYS A 64 -7.02 -14.73 -1.01
N LEU A 65 -7.85 -13.98 -1.75
CA LEU A 65 -7.50 -12.64 -2.24
C LEU A 65 -7.35 -11.63 -1.11
N SER A 66 -8.21 -11.69 -0.09
CA SER A 66 -8.13 -10.82 1.09
C SER A 66 -6.85 -11.09 1.88
N PHE A 67 -6.46 -12.36 2.03
CA PHE A 67 -5.19 -12.73 2.64
C PHE A 67 -4.00 -12.20 1.85
N LEU A 68 -3.98 -12.40 0.52
CA LEU A 68 -2.93 -11.90 -0.36
C LEU A 68 -2.81 -10.37 -0.29
N GLY A 69 -3.95 -9.67 -0.28
CA GLY A 69 -4.02 -8.22 -0.12
C GLY A 69 -3.43 -7.75 1.21
N GLY A 70 -3.74 -8.45 2.31
CA GLY A 70 -3.18 -8.18 3.63
C GLY A 70 -1.66 -8.31 3.67
N VAL A 71 -1.11 -9.42 3.19
CA VAL A 71 0.36 -9.63 3.13
C VAL A 71 1.04 -8.57 2.26
N THR A 72 0.43 -8.26 1.12
CA THR A 72 0.94 -7.23 0.21
C THR A 72 0.94 -5.86 0.88
N PHE A 73 -0.14 -5.50 1.57
CA PHE A 73 -0.26 -4.26 2.32
C PHE A 73 0.85 -4.11 3.36
N LEU A 74 1.02 -5.11 4.24
CA LEU A 74 2.05 -5.05 5.31
C LEU A 74 3.43 -4.79 4.72
N ARG A 75 3.77 -5.50 3.65
CA ARG A 75 5.09 -5.39 3.05
C ARG A 75 5.27 -4.08 2.27
N CYS A 76 4.23 -3.56 1.63
CA CYS A 76 4.28 -2.22 1.04
C CYS A 76 4.46 -1.13 2.11
N VAL A 77 3.92 -1.30 3.33
CA VAL A 77 4.16 -0.38 4.45
C VAL A 77 5.62 -0.44 4.90
N GLU A 78 6.22 -1.62 5.01
CA GLU A 78 7.64 -1.77 5.35
C GLU A 78 8.54 -1.11 4.31
N LEU A 79 8.30 -1.41 3.03
CA LEU A 79 9.05 -0.81 1.92
C LEU A 79 8.93 0.71 1.91
N ALA A 80 7.78 1.27 2.29
CA ALA A 80 7.59 2.72 2.39
C ALA A 80 8.42 3.34 3.54
N ILE A 81 8.63 2.60 4.64
CA ILE A 81 9.49 3.04 5.75
C ILE A 81 10.96 2.96 5.34
N ASP A 82 11.36 1.88 4.67
CA ASP A 82 12.72 1.72 4.17
C ASP A 82 13.06 2.82 3.14
N ASP A 83 12.14 3.14 2.22
CA ASP A 83 12.27 4.26 1.26
C ASP A 83 12.53 5.58 1.98
N TRP A 84 11.82 5.84 3.07
CA TRP A 84 11.99 7.04 3.89
C TRP A 84 13.39 7.13 4.51
N GLN A 85 13.92 6.02 5.03
CA GLN A 85 15.27 5.98 5.59
C GLN A 85 16.34 6.25 4.52
N TYR A 86 16.19 5.69 3.32
CA TYR A 86 17.09 5.96 2.20
C TYR A 86 17.03 7.44 1.77
N TYR A 87 15.82 8.03 1.76
CA TYR A 87 15.65 9.46 1.49
C TYR A 87 16.41 10.33 2.51
N LEU A 88 16.26 10.06 3.81
CA LEU A 88 16.98 10.80 4.85
C LEU A 88 18.51 10.68 4.69
N GLY A 89 19.00 9.48 4.36
CA GLY A 89 20.43 9.26 4.08
C GLY A 89 20.94 10.09 2.90
N ILE A 90 20.19 10.14 1.81
CA ILE A 90 20.51 10.97 0.63
C ILE A 90 20.52 12.46 1.01
N THR A 91 19.52 12.93 1.76
CA THR A 91 19.44 14.33 2.21
C THR A 91 20.61 14.70 3.12
N ALA A 92 21.01 13.83 4.04
CA ALA A 92 22.16 14.06 4.92
C ALA A 92 23.48 14.12 4.14
N LEU A 93 23.64 13.26 3.12
CA LEU A 93 24.81 13.27 2.24
C LEU A 93 24.84 14.56 1.39
N ARG A 94 23.67 14.97 0.89
CA ARG A 94 23.45 16.22 0.14
C ARG A 94 23.83 17.46 0.95
N GLN A 95 23.46 17.52 2.23
CA GLN A 95 23.89 18.58 3.16
C GLN A 95 25.42 18.63 3.33
N ARG A 96 26.09 17.47 3.41
CA ARG A 96 27.56 17.41 3.48
C ARG A 96 28.24 17.91 2.21
N TYR A 97 27.67 17.66 1.02
CA TYR A 97 28.19 18.23 -0.23
C TYR A 97 28.15 19.76 -0.21
N VAL A 98 27.06 20.36 0.28
CA VAL A 98 26.91 21.82 0.40
C VAL A 98 27.97 22.43 1.33
N THR A 99 28.35 21.71 2.40
CA THR A 99 29.41 22.17 3.31
C THR A 99 30.79 22.17 2.64
N LEU A 100 31.04 21.21 1.73
CA LEU A 100 32.32 21.07 1.03
C LEU A 100 32.44 21.98 -0.20
N ALA A 101 31.33 22.31 -0.84
CA ALA A 101 31.26 23.12 -2.06
C ALA A 101 30.06 24.09 -1.99
N PRO A 102 30.21 25.26 -1.34
CA PRO A 102 29.12 26.21 -1.12
C PRO A 102 28.56 26.81 -2.42
N GLU A 103 29.32 26.77 -3.51
CA GLU A 103 28.88 27.18 -4.86
C GLU A 103 27.71 26.33 -5.40
N LEU A 104 27.54 25.09 -4.89
CA LEU A 104 26.45 24.19 -5.27
C LEU A 104 25.21 24.34 -4.39
N ALA A 105 25.23 25.21 -3.37
CA ALA A 105 24.17 25.32 -2.37
C ALA A 105 22.80 25.66 -3.00
N GLU A 106 22.77 26.56 -3.98
CA GLU A 106 21.54 27.02 -4.62
C GLU A 106 20.91 25.92 -5.51
N LEU A 107 21.74 25.18 -6.24
CA LEU A 107 21.30 24.08 -7.11
C LEU A 107 20.79 22.90 -6.27
N VAL A 108 21.49 22.58 -5.19
CA VAL A 108 21.11 21.52 -4.25
C VAL A 108 19.86 21.88 -3.44
N ALA A 109 19.67 23.14 -3.05
CA ALA A 109 18.48 23.61 -2.34
C ALA A 109 17.22 23.58 -3.22
N SER A 110 17.36 23.93 -4.50
CA SER A 110 16.28 23.84 -5.51
C SER A 110 15.80 22.39 -5.68
N GLU A 111 16.74 21.44 -5.85
CA GLU A 111 16.40 20.01 -5.94
C GLU A 111 15.80 19.47 -4.63
N ALA A 112 16.33 19.87 -3.48
CA ALA A 112 15.81 19.45 -2.19
C ALA A 112 14.35 19.90 -2.01
N GLY A 113 14.00 21.14 -2.37
CA GLY A 113 12.63 21.64 -2.30
C GLY A 113 11.66 20.94 -3.26
N ALA A 114 12.11 20.62 -4.48
CA ALA A 114 11.32 19.89 -5.47
C ALA A 114 11.10 18.42 -5.06
N GLU A 115 12.16 17.75 -4.60
CA GLU A 115 12.10 16.35 -4.16
C GLU A 115 11.33 16.22 -2.84
N GLN A 116 11.44 17.20 -1.94
CA GLN A 116 10.63 17.28 -0.73
C GLN A 116 9.15 17.50 -1.06
N SER A 117 8.82 18.31 -2.06
CA SER A 117 7.42 18.47 -2.51
C SER A 117 6.87 17.23 -3.22
N ALA A 118 7.73 16.48 -3.92
CA ALA A 118 7.37 15.23 -4.59
C ALA A 118 7.32 14.01 -3.67
N THR A 119 8.14 14.00 -2.61
CA THR A 119 8.31 12.87 -1.65
C THR A 119 7.51 13.08 -0.36
N MET A 120 7.27 14.32 0.09
CA MET A 120 6.59 14.57 1.36
C MET A 120 5.07 14.46 1.26
N LEU A 121 4.60 13.34 1.80
CA LEU A 121 3.76 13.32 3.00
C LEU A 121 4.09 14.50 3.93
N THR A 122 3.51 15.68 3.67
CA THR A 122 3.57 16.79 4.63
C THR A 122 2.87 16.33 5.91
N PRO A 123 3.55 16.35 7.08
CA PRO A 123 2.93 15.94 8.34
C PRO A 123 1.76 16.86 8.63
N GLY A 124 0.54 16.34 8.46
CA GLY A 124 -0.67 16.97 8.98
C GLY A 124 -1.72 17.44 7.98
N ARG A 125 -1.57 17.29 6.66
CA ARG A 125 -2.55 17.95 5.76
C ARG A 125 -3.68 17.13 5.15
N GLN A 126 -3.63 15.81 4.90
CA GLN A 126 -4.82 15.13 4.37
C GLN A 126 -4.96 13.66 4.82
N VAL A 127 -6.10 13.36 5.47
CA VAL A 127 -6.53 11.99 5.84
C VAL A 127 -6.54 11.06 4.62
N PHE A 128 -6.77 11.61 3.42
CA PHE A 128 -6.79 10.90 2.14
C PHE A 128 -5.42 10.75 1.46
N GLN A 129 -4.37 11.48 1.88
CA GLN A 129 -3.04 11.36 1.26
C GLN A 129 -2.41 9.98 1.53
N MET A 130 -2.72 9.36 2.67
CA MET A 130 -2.26 8.00 2.98
C MET A 130 -2.85 6.96 2.01
N THR A 131 -4.04 7.21 1.44
CA THR A 131 -4.66 6.38 0.41
C THR A 131 -4.02 6.53 -0.97
N LEU A 132 -3.33 7.64 -1.22
CA LEU A 132 -2.62 7.89 -2.48
C LEU A 132 -1.30 7.11 -2.56
N THR A 133 -0.85 6.48 -1.46
CA THR A 133 0.32 5.61 -1.48
C THR A 133 -0.03 4.24 -2.04
N VAL A 134 0.96 3.54 -2.58
CA VAL A 134 0.81 2.14 -3.06
C VAL A 134 0.28 1.23 -1.94
N ALA A 135 0.74 1.42 -0.70
CA ALA A 135 0.21 0.69 0.44
C ALA A 135 -1.26 1.04 0.71
N GLY A 136 -1.62 2.32 0.71
CA GLY A 136 -2.98 2.77 0.98
C GLY A 136 -4.00 2.24 -0.02
N SER A 137 -3.70 2.27 -1.32
CA SER A 137 -4.58 1.74 -2.36
C SER A 137 -4.81 0.23 -2.21
N ILE A 138 -3.75 -0.54 -1.91
CA ILE A 138 -3.84 -1.97 -1.64
C ILE A 138 -4.66 -2.25 -0.36
N GLY A 139 -4.50 -1.45 0.68
CA GLY A 139 -5.28 -1.54 1.91
C GLY A 139 -6.78 -1.34 1.68
N VAL A 140 -7.15 -0.36 0.84
CA VAL A 140 -8.56 -0.13 0.45
C VAL A 140 -9.12 -1.32 -0.33
N ILE A 141 -8.41 -1.81 -1.35
CA ILE A 141 -8.86 -2.95 -2.14
C ILE A 141 -9.02 -4.19 -1.26
N THR A 142 -8.07 -4.43 -0.35
CA THR A 142 -8.13 -5.52 0.64
C THR A 142 -9.35 -5.38 1.55
N GLY A 143 -9.67 -4.17 2.00
CA GLY A 143 -10.88 -3.91 2.78
C GLY A 143 -12.15 -4.22 2.01
N VAL A 144 -12.24 -3.80 0.74
CA VAL A 144 -13.39 -4.12 -0.12
C VAL A 144 -13.55 -5.64 -0.30
N LEU A 145 -12.46 -6.37 -0.53
CA LEU A 145 -12.49 -7.83 -0.68
C LEU A 145 -12.94 -8.54 0.60
N ALA A 146 -12.42 -8.12 1.75
CA ALA A 146 -12.81 -8.67 3.05
C ALA A 146 -14.29 -8.36 3.39
N GLY A 147 -14.77 -7.18 3.01
CA GLY A 147 -16.18 -6.82 3.12
C GLY A 147 -17.08 -7.66 2.21
N ALA A 148 -16.66 -7.89 0.96
CA ALA A 148 -17.38 -8.76 0.03
C ALA A 148 -17.46 -10.20 0.59
N ASP A 149 -16.34 -10.72 1.10
CA ASP A 149 -16.27 -12.06 1.72
C ASP A 149 -17.26 -12.20 2.87
N ALA A 150 -17.27 -11.23 3.80
CA ALA A 150 -18.19 -11.21 4.94
C ALA A 150 -19.66 -11.08 4.51
N GLY A 151 -19.95 -10.29 3.46
CA GLY A 151 -21.30 -10.15 2.92
C GLY A 151 -21.82 -11.43 2.27
N VAL A 152 -20.97 -12.11 1.48
CA VAL A 152 -21.29 -13.40 0.86
C VAL A 152 -21.51 -14.47 1.93
N LEU A 153 -20.66 -14.53 2.95
CA LEU A 153 -20.83 -15.41 4.11
C LEU A 153 -22.15 -15.15 4.83
N ALA A 154 -22.47 -13.89 5.14
CA ALA A 154 -23.71 -13.54 5.81
C ALA A 154 -24.95 -13.95 5.01
N TYR A 155 -24.95 -13.71 3.70
CA TYR A 155 -26.02 -14.14 2.82
C TYR A 155 -26.14 -15.67 2.71
N GLY A 156 -25.00 -16.37 2.66
CA GLY A 156 -24.93 -17.83 2.68
C GLY A 156 -25.50 -18.46 3.96
N LEU A 157 -25.38 -17.76 5.09
CA LEU A 157 -25.98 -18.12 6.38
C LEU A 157 -27.46 -17.71 6.50
N HIS A 158 -28.15 -17.52 5.38
CA HIS A 158 -29.57 -17.14 5.29
C HIS A 158 -29.93 -15.74 5.82
N ALA A 159 -28.96 -14.82 5.94
CA ALA A 159 -29.31 -13.42 6.17
C ALA A 159 -30.07 -12.84 4.97
N ALA A 160 -31.02 -11.93 5.24
CA ALA A 160 -31.64 -11.15 4.18
C ALA A 160 -30.59 -10.28 3.46
N PHE A 161 -30.85 -9.94 2.20
CA PHE A 161 -29.92 -9.19 1.35
C PHE A 161 -29.46 -7.87 1.97
N GLY A 162 -30.38 -7.08 2.55
CA GLY A 162 -30.05 -5.80 3.19
C GLY A 162 -29.05 -5.94 4.35
N PRO A 163 -29.33 -6.77 5.36
CA PRO A 163 -28.39 -7.07 6.44
C PRO A 163 -27.04 -7.61 5.95
N ALA A 164 -27.02 -8.50 4.95
CA ALA A 164 -25.78 -9.07 4.41
C ALA A 164 -24.88 -7.98 3.77
N VAL A 165 -25.48 -7.06 3.01
CA VAL A 165 -24.77 -5.88 2.47
C VAL A 165 -24.26 -4.98 3.60
N GLY A 166 -25.07 -4.77 4.64
CA GLY A 166 -24.68 -4.01 5.83
C GLY A 166 -23.47 -4.59 6.55
N VAL A 167 -23.44 -5.92 6.76
CA VAL A 167 -22.31 -6.63 7.35
C VAL A 167 -21.06 -6.48 6.48
N GLY A 168 -21.18 -6.69 5.17
CA GLY A 168 -20.06 -6.56 4.26
C GLY A 168 -19.48 -5.14 4.23
N ALA A 169 -20.35 -4.12 4.15
CA ALA A 169 -19.92 -2.72 4.21
C ALA A 169 -19.24 -2.38 5.54
N ALA A 170 -19.79 -2.85 6.66
CA ALA A 170 -19.20 -2.62 7.99
C ALA A 170 -17.82 -3.28 8.13
N VAL A 171 -17.67 -4.53 7.70
CA VAL A 171 -16.39 -5.25 7.72
C VAL A 171 -15.38 -4.58 6.80
N GLY A 172 -15.77 -4.22 5.58
CA GLY A 172 -14.86 -3.57 4.63
C GLY A 172 -14.38 -2.19 5.10
N LEU A 173 -15.27 -1.40 5.70
CA LEU A 173 -14.91 -0.15 6.35
C LEU A 173 -13.96 -0.38 7.53
N LEU A 174 -14.25 -1.36 8.38
CA LEU A 174 -13.42 -1.69 9.54
C LEU A 174 -12.01 -2.09 9.12
N VAL A 175 -11.87 -2.94 8.11
CA VAL A 175 -10.56 -3.36 7.59
C VAL A 175 -9.81 -2.17 6.99
N THR A 176 -10.48 -1.35 6.16
CA THR A 176 -9.88 -0.16 5.56
C THR A 176 -9.37 0.83 6.62
N VAL A 177 -10.21 1.12 7.63
CA VAL A 177 -9.83 1.99 8.75
C VAL A 177 -8.69 1.40 9.56
N THR A 178 -8.67 0.08 9.75
CA THR A 178 -7.59 -0.61 10.48
C THR A 178 -6.27 -0.51 9.73
N CYS A 179 -6.27 -0.75 8.41
CA CYS A 179 -5.09 -0.56 7.56
C CYS A 179 -4.56 0.89 7.63
N ASP A 180 -5.45 1.87 7.48
CA ASP A 180 -5.10 3.29 7.53
C ASP A 180 -4.58 3.71 8.93
N ARG A 181 -5.19 3.21 10.01
CA ARG A 181 -4.69 3.37 11.40
C ARG A 181 -3.31 2.73 11.57
N PHE A 182 -3.11 1.52 11.06
CA PHE A 182 -1.84 0.80 11.15
C PHE A 182 -0.72 1.51 10.40
N GLN A 183 -0.98 1.96 9.17
CA GLN A 183 -0.07 2.76 8.38
C GLN A 183 0.33 4.03 9.13
N ARG A 184 -0.64 4.80 9.64
CA ARG A 184 -0.34 6.01 10.43
C ARG A 184 0.46 5.73 11.70
N ALA A 185 0.12 4.67 12.44
CA ALA A 185 0.85 4.31 13.65
C ALA A 185 2.32 3.99 13.34
N ARG A 186 2.58 3.20 12.29
CA ARG A 186 3.93 2.85 11.84
C ARG A 186 4.72 4.08 11.38
N TRP A 187 4.12 4.96 10.58
CA TRP A 187 4.73 6.22 10.15
C TRP A 187 5.08 7.13 11.34
N SER A 188 4.19 7.24 12.33
CA SER A 188 4.47 8.03 13.54
C SER A 188 5.59 7.46 14.40
N GLY A 189 5.82 6.14 14.34
CA GLY A 189 6.95 5.48 14.98
C GLY A 189 8.26 5.79 14.24
N ALA A 190 8.25 5.68 12.91
CA ALA A 190 9.41 5.95 12.07
C ALA A 190 9.89 7.41 12.12
N ILE A 191 8.99 8.38 12.30
CA ILE A 191 9.35 9.80 12.44
C ILE A 191 9.96 10.13 13.81
N ARG A 192 9.64 9.33 14.84
CA ARG A 192 10.11 9.56 16.23
C ARG A 192 11.40 8.81 16.58
N ALA A 193 11.81 7.86 15.75
CA ALA A 193 13.05 7.09 15.90
C ALA A 193 14.21 7.85 15.25
#